data_AF-A0A3C1RL48-F1
#
_entry.id   AF-A0A3C1RL48-F1
#
_cell.length_a   1.000
_cell.length_b   1.000
_cell.length_c   1.000
_cell.angle_alpha   90.00
_cell.angle_beta   90.00
_cell.angle_gamma   90.00
#
_symmetry.space_group_name_H-M   'P 1'
#
loop_
_entity.id
_entity.type
_entity.pdbx_description
1 polymer ?
#
loop_
_entity_poly.entity_id
_entity_poly.type
_entity_poly.pdbx_seq_one_letter_code
_entity_poly.pdbx_strand_id
1 'polypeptide(L)'
;MQLTYKYRLKPTKAQLKTIAAHLELCRRQYNYRLGERFRWWESTRTPVNACPLIASIVPVEEIYKNIPLTRTQTRDGRKKDENGNPITQKGDVFSNIEGGYVQWQTIQLADLKNTKKLFPDYKLLDSQVLQDVVNRVETSFSNFTTPDQNGNRRGKPKFKGFHYYKCLMLLMVNLLLFLNMWLGN
;
A
#
# COMPACT_ATOMS: atom_id res chain seq x y z
N MET A 1 -11.50 31.20 5.05
CA MET A 1 -11.97 30.34 3.95
C MET A 1 -10.76 29.86 3.16
N GLN A 2 -10.54 28.55 3.00
CA GLN A 2 -9.53 28.05 2.06
C GLN A 2 -10.11 28.04 0.65
N LEU A 3 -9.55 28.86 -0.24
CA LEU A 3 -9.93 28.91 -1.66
C LEU A 3 -9.35 27.66 -2.36
N THR A 4 -10.23 26.79 -2.87
CA THR A 4 -9.82 25.62 -3.65
C THR A 4 -9.80 25.99 -5.13
N TYR A 5 -8.60 26.19 -5.67
CA TYR A 5 -8.40 26.47 -7.09
C TYR A 5 -8.35 25.18 -7.91
N LYS A 6 -9.07 25.14 -9.03
CA LYS A 6 -9.05 24.02 -9.99
C LYS A 6 -8.26 24.44 -11.22
N TYR A 7 -7.10 23.83 -11.42
CA TYR A 7 -6.27 24.06 -12.61
C TYR A 7 -6.41 22.92 -13.62
N ARG A 8 -6.55 23.25 -14.90
CA ARG A 8 -6.44 22.29 -16.01
C ARG A 8 -5.02 22.31 -16.55
N LEU A 9 -4.27 21.25 -16.28
CA LEU A 9 -2.93 21.06 -16.85
C LEU A 9 -3.06 20.59 -18.31
N LYS A 10 -2.28 21.18 -19.21
CA LYS A 10 -2.18 20.78 -20.63
C LYS A 10 -0.78 20.18 -20.88
N PRO A 11 -0.56 18.89 -20.60
CA PRO A 11 0.75 18.28 -20.70
C PRO A 11 1.25 18.17 -22.14
N THR A 12 2.56 18.30 -22.32
CA THR A 12 3.24 18.07 -23.60
C THR A 12 3.24 16.58 -23.96
N LYS A 13 3.48 16.25 -25.23
CA LYS A 13 3.55 14.84 -25.69
C LYS A 13 4.61 14.03 -24.93
N ALA A 14 5.75 14.65 -24.62
CA ALA A 14 6.81 14.01 -23.84
C ALA A 14 6.36 13.72 -22.40
N GLN A 15 5.72 14.71 -21.74
CA GLN A 15 5.18 14.54 -20.38
C GLN A 15 4.11 13.46 -20.33
N LEU A 16 3.25 13.36 -21.34
CA LEU A 16 2.25 12.29 -21.44
C LEU A 16 2.88 10.90 -21.48
N LYS A 17 3.98 10.73 -22.22
CA LYS A 17 4.72 9.46 -22.28
C LYS A 17 5.27 9.08 -20.91
N THR A 18 5.85 10.03 -20.19
CA THR A 18 6.37 9.82 -18.82
C THR A 18 5.25 9.46 -17.84
N ILE A 19 4.12 10.18 -17.88
CA ILE A 19 2.95 9.90 -17.05
C ILE A 19 2.40 8.50 -17.33
N ALA A 20 2.29 8.12 -18.61
CA ALA A 20 1.82 6.79 -19.00
C ALA A 20 2.75 5.69 -18.47
N ALA A 21 4.07 5.87 -18.56
CA ALA A 21 5.05 4.94 -17.99
C ALA A 21 4.91 4.83 -16.46
N HIS A 22 4.75 5.96 -15.77
CA HIS A 22 4.56 5.96 -14.31
C HIS A 22 3.26 5.26 -13.88
N LEU A 23 2.15 5.50 -14.59
CA LEU A 23 0.87 4.85 -14.32
C LEU A 23 0.98 3.34 -14.53
N GLU A 24 1.69 2.88 -15.56
CA GLU A 24 1.90 1.46 -15.80
C GLU A 24 2.73 0.80 -14.70
N LEU A 25 3.81 1.44 -14.23
CA LEU A 25 4.58 0.95 -13.08
C LEU A 25 3.74 0.89 -11.80
N CYS A 26 2.93 1.92 -11.54
CA CYS A 26 2.01 1.94 -10.40
C CYS A 26 0.95 0.83 -10.49
N ARG A 27 0.43 0.56 -11.70
CA ARG A 27 -0.53 -0.53 -11.95
C ARG A 27 0.09 -1.89 -11.67
N ARG A 28 1.31 -2.13 -12.17
CA ARG A 28 2.07 -3.37 -11.91
C ARG A 28 2.30 -3.56 -10.43
N GLN A 29 2.72 -2.50 -9.72
CA GLN A 29 2.92 -2.54 -8.28
C GLN A 29 1.63 -2.85 -7.53
N TYR A 30 0.52 -2.18 -7.87
CA TYR A 30 -0.79 -2.44 -7.26
C TYR A 30 -1.19 -3.90 -7.42
N ASN A 31 -1.08 -4.45 -8.62
CA ASN A 31 -1.46 -5.83 -8.91
C ASN A 31 -0.54 -6.83 -8.21
N TYR A 32 0.77 -6.57 -8.18
CA TYR A 32 1.73 -7.41 -7.48
C TYR A 32 1.40 -7.48 -5.98
N ARG A 33 1.23 -6.33 -5.32
CA ARG A 33 0.92 -6.24 -3.88
C ARG A 33 -0.46 -6.80 -3.53
N LEU A 34 -1.44 -6.61 -4.42
CA LEU A 34 -2.76 -7.21 -4.25
C LEU A 34 -2.70 -8.74 -4.38
N GLY A 35 -1.86 -9.25 -5.29
CA GLY A 35 -1.62 -10.68 -5.48
C GLY A 35 -0.99 -11.35 -4.25
N GLU A 36 0.00 -10.71 -3.62
CA GLU A 36 0.59 -11.20 -2.36
C GLU A 36 -0.46 -11.37 -1.27
N ARG A 37 -1.33 -10.37 -1.09
CA ARG A 37 -2.42 -10.41 -0.10
C ARG A 37 -3.44 -11.49 -0.43
N PHE A 38 -3.78 -11.67 -1.70
CA PHE A 38 -4.71 -12.73 -2.10
C PHE A 38 -4.13 -14.12 -1.92
N ARG A 39 -2.84 -14.34 -2.22
CA ARG A 39 -2.17 -15.63 -1.96
C ARG A 39 -2.26 -15.99 -0.48
N TRP A 40 -1.94 -15.04 0.40
CA TRP A 40 -2.12 -15.24 1.83
C TRP A 40 -3.58 -15.50 2.20
N TRP A 41 -4.51 -14.66 1.74
CA TRP A 41 -5.95 -14.80 2.04
C TRP A 41 -6.51 -16.15 1.58
N GLU A 42 -6.13 -16.62 0.39
CA GLU A 42 -6.57 -17.91 -0.15
C GLU A 42 -5.95 -19.08 0.62
N SER A 43 -4.72 -18.92 1.13
CA SER A 43 -4.08 -19.91 2.00
C SER A 43 -4.66 -19.94 3.42
N THR A 44 -5.10 -18.80 3.97
CA THR A 44 -5.62 -18.72 5.35
C THR A 44 -7.13 -18.87 5.45
N ARG A 45 -7.86 -18.82 4.33
CA ARG A 45 -9.31 -18.96 4.33
C ARG A 45 -9.73 -20.42 4.54
N THR A 46 -10.37 -20.69 5.66
CA THR A 46 -11.27 -21.84 5.78
C THR A 46 -12.65 -21.46 5.21
N PRO A 47 -13.25 -22.25 4.30
CA PRO A 47 -14.59 -21.98 3.83
C PRO A 47 -15.59 -22.15 4.98
N VAL A 48 -16.28 -21.07 5.35
CA VAL A 48 -17.25 -21.00 6.46
C VAL A 48 -18.31 -22.12 6.42
N ASN A 49 -18.58 -22.69 5.24
CA ASN A 49 -19.65 -23.67 5.02
C ASN A 49 -19.17 -25.07 4.57
N ALA A 50 -17.86 -25.35 4.59
CA ALA A 50 -17.35 -26.68 4.21
C ALA A 50 -16.25 -27.11 5.19
N CYS A 51 -16.67 -27.87 6.21
CA CYS A 51 -15.88 -28.47 7.26
C CYS A 51 -15.06 -27.51 8.18
N PRO A 52 -15.13 -27.69 9.51
CA PRO A 52 -14.27 -27.01 10.47
C PRO A 52 -12.90 -27.71 10.51
N LEU A 53 -12.21 -27.80 9.37
CA LEU A 53 -10.81 -28.19 9.43
C LEU A 53 -10.05 -27.03 10.04
N ILE A 54 -9.46 -27.30 11.20
CA ILE A 54 -8.70 -26.39 12.07
C ILE A 54 -7.41 -25.90 11.37
N ALA A 55 -7.14 -26.28 10.12
CA ALA A 55 -5.88 -26.02 9.43
C ALA A 55 -6.04 -25.75 7.92
N SER A 56 -5.14 -24.91 7.40
CA SER A 56 -4.95 -24.56 6.00
C SER A 56 -4.46 -25.74 5.14
N ILE A 57 -4.85 -25.77 3.86
CA ILE A 57 -4.36 -26.74 2.85
C ILE A 57 -2.85 -26.61 2.62
N VAL A 58 -2.31 -25.40 2.78
CA VAL A 58 -0.87 -25.12 2.78
C VAL A 58 -0.36 -25.20 4.23
N PRO A 59 0.76 -25.89 4.52
CA PRO A 59 1.32 -25.88 5.86
C PRO A 59 1.59 -24.43 6.31
N VAL A 60 1.17 -24.13 7.55
CA VAL A 60 1.16 -22.76 8.10
C VAL A 60 2.54 -22.11 8.03
N GLU A 61 3.60 -22.89 8.21
CA GLU A 61 5.00 -22.46 8.16
C GLU A 61 5.42 -21.91 6.79
N GLU A 62 4.90 -22.46 5.69
CA GLU A 62 5.23 -22.01 4.35
C GLU A 62 4.56 -20.68 3.99
N ILE A 63 3.38 -20.41 4.56
CA ILE A 63 2.62 -19.16 4.33
C ILE A 63 3.39 -17.95 4.87
N TYR A 64 4.07 -18.11 6.02
CA TYR A 64 4.75 -17.01 6.72
C TYR A 64 6.25 -16.92 6.46
N LYS A 65 6.84 -17.82 5.68
CA LYS A 65 8.30 -17.90 5.49
C LYS A 65 8.95 -16.57 5.08
N ASN A 66 8.23 -15.73 4.33
CA ASN A 66 8.72 -14.44 3.83
C ASN A 66 8.18 -13.22 4.60
N ILE A 67 7.38 -13.43 5.66
CA ILE A 67 6.73 -12.35 6.40
C ILE A 67 7.43 -12.22 7.76
N PRO A 68 8.06 -11.07 8.08
CA PRO A 68 8.62 -10.87 9.40
C PRO A 68 7.49 -10.83 10.44
N LEU A 69 7.60 -11.65 11.48
CA LEU A 69 6.59 -11.75 12.56
C LEU A 69 6.53 -10.48 13.42
N THR A 70 7.69 -9.88 13.67
CA THR A 70 7.83 -8.69 14.50
C THR A 70 8.61 -7.61 13.76
N ARG A 71 8.45 -6.37 14.20
CA ARG A 71 9.24 -5.22 13.75
C ARG A 71 9.68 -4.38 14.94
N THR A 72 10.91 -3.89 14.87
CA THR A 72 11.44 -2.98 15.87
C THR A 72 11.31 -1.53 15.39
N GLN A 73 10.86 -0.63 16.25
CA GLN A 73 10.87 0.79 15.92
C GLN A 73 12.29 1.35 15.89
N THR A 74 12.61 2.05 14.80
CA THR A 74 13.94 2.62 14.57
C THR A 74 14.08 4.04 15.14
N ARG A 75 12.96 4.74 15.34
CA ARG A 75 12.88 6.15 15.75
C ARG A 75 11.73 6.35 16.71
N ASP A 76 11.77 7.43 17.46
CA ASP A 76 10.67 7.80 18.35
C ASP A 76 9.44 8.25 17.56
N GLY A 77 8.27 7.94 18.12
CA GLY A 77 6.98 8.27 17.54
C GLY A 77 6.74 9.76 17.48
N ARG A 78 6.08 10.22 16.41
CA ARG A 78 5.68 11.62 16.28
C ARG A 78 4.54 12.02 17.23
N LYS A 79 3.68 11.06 17.59
CA LYS A 79 2.57 11.30 18.53
C LYS A 79 3.12 11.33 19.96
N LYS A 80 2.70 12.35 20.71
CA LYS A 80 3.07 12.55 22.10
C LYS A 80 1.87 12.31 23.01
N ASP A 81 2.12 11.81 24.20
CA ASP A 81 1.14 11.73 25.27
C ASP A 81 0.81 13.14 25.83
N GLU A 82 -0.11 13.19 26.79
CA GLU A 82 -0.50 14.43 27.47
C GLU A 82 0.69 15.11 28.19
N ASN A 83 1.70 14.32 28.55
CA ASN A 83 2.92 14.76 29.23
C ASN A 83 4.04 15.21 28.27
N GLY A 84 3.82 15.12 26.95
CA GLY A 84 4.77 15.52 25.92
C GLY A 84 5.84 14.48 25.55
N ASN A 85 5.78 13.28 26.13
CA ASN A 85 6.65 12.15 25.81
C ASN A 85 6.15 11.41 24.56
N PRO A 86 7.06 10.86 23.73
CA PRO A 86 6.66 10.02 22.59
C PRO A 86 5.88 8.79 23.06
N ILE A 87 4.70 8.53 22.46
CA ILE A 87 3.87 7.36 22.78
C ILE A 87 4.59 6.05 22.46
N THR A 88 5.41 6.07 21.41
CA THR A 88 6.23 4.92 21.03
C THR A 88 7.69 5.33 21.00
N GLN A 89 8.54 4.49 21.54
CA GLN A 89 9.96 4.75 21.70
C GLN A 89 10.77 3.91 20.71
N LYS A 90 11.97 4.38 20.39
CA LYS A 90 12.95 3.60 19.65
C LYS A 90 13.30 2.31 20.42
N GLY A 91 13.19 1.17 19.73
CA GLY A 91 13.45 -0.14 20.31
C GLY A 91 12.19 -0.94 20.64
N ASP A 92 11.02 -0.30 20.68
CA ASP A 92 9.75 -1.00 20.88
C ASP A 92 9.51 -2.06 19.79
N VAL A 93 9.10 -3.25 20.22
CA VAL A 93 8.81 -4.39 19.33
C VAL A 93 7.31 -4.47 19.12
N PHE A 94 6.89 -4.41 17.85
CA PHE A 94 5.50 -4.56 17.45
C PHE A 94 5.32 -5.89 16.71
N SER A 95 4.22 -6.57 16.99
CA SER A 95 3.78 -7.71 16.20
C SER A 95 3.25 -7.23 14.85
N ASN A 96 3.63 -7.91 13.77
CA ASN A 96 3.06 -7.65 12.44
C ASN A 96 1.80 -8.47 12.17
N ILE A 97 1.41 -9.33 13.12
CA ILE A 97 0.17 -10.10 13.08
C ILE A 97 -0.63 -9.71 14.32
N GLU A 98 -1.81 -9.16 14.11
CA GLU A 98 -2.72 -8.72 15.16
C GLU A 98 -4.08 -9.39 14.94
N GLY A 99 -4.59 -10.13 15.94
CA GLY A 99 -5.89 -10.80 15.83
C GLY A 99 -6.01 -11.82 14.69
N GLY A 100 -4.89 -12.43 14.28
CA GLY A 100 -4.84 -13.36 13.14
C GLY A 100 -4.77 -12.68 11.76
N TYR A 101 -4.75 -11.34 11.71
CA TYR A 101 -4.58 -10.58 10.48
C TYR A 101 -3.17 -10.01 10.36
N VAL A 102 -2.60 -10.12 9.16
CA VAL A 102 -1.27 -9.59 8.85
C VAL A 102 -1.36 -8.10 8.54
N GLN A 103 -0.54 -7.28 9.18
CA GLN A 103 -0.39 -5.85 8.95
C GLN A 103 0.33 -5.57 7.62
N TRP A 104 -0.36 -5.86 6.52
CA TRP A 104 0.17 -5.84 5.16
C TRP A 104 0.75 -4.50 4.74
N GLN A 105 0.12 -3.40 5.11
CA GLN A 105 0.60 -2.07 4.78
C GLN A 105 2.05 -1.88 5.28
N THR A 106 2.32 -2.20 6.54
CA THR A 106 3.65 -2.00 7.12
C THR A 106 4.70 -2.90 6.48
N ILE A 107 4.37 -4.16 6.24
CA ILE A 107 5.26 -5.14 5.60
C ILE A 107 5.58 -4.70 4.17
N GLN A 108 4.57 -4.36 3.37
CA GLN A 108 4.74 -3.96 1.98
C GLN A 108 5.48 -2.63 1.84
N LEU A 109 5.27 -1.69 2.77
CA LEU A 109 6.03 -0.44 2.82
C LEU A 109 7.52 -0.67 3.13
N ALA A 110 7.84 -1.56 4.08
CA ALA A 110 9.22 -1.92 4.38
C ALA A 110 9.91 -2.60 3.18
N ASP A 111 9.17 -3.46 2.48
CA ASP A 111 9.65 -4.21 1.32
C ASP A 111 9.87 -3.35 0.06
N LEU A 112 9.37 -2.11 0.01
CA LEU A 112 9.65 -1.18 -1.11
C LEU A 112 11.15 -0.98 -1.34
N LYS A 113 11.97 -1.08 -0.27
CA LYS A 113 13.43 -1.02 -0.39
C LYS A 113 13.97 -2.18 -1.23
N ASN A 114 13.45 -3.39 -1.05
CA ASN A 114 13.83 -4.55 -1.83
C ASN A 114 13.27 -4.47 -3.25
N THR A 115 12.04 -3.98 -3.42
CA THR A 115 11.44 -3.77 -4.75
C THR A 115 12.31 -2.86 -5.61
N LYS A 116 12.82 -1.75 -5.06
CA LYS A 116 13.70 -0.82 -5.79
C LYS A 116 15.09 -1.41 -6.10
N LYS A 117 15.53 -2.44 -5.37
CA LYS A 117 16.77 -3.18 -5.67
C LYS A 117 16.55 -4.18 -6.79
N LEU A 118 15.45 -4.94 -6.74
CA LEU A 118 15.10 -5.97 -7.73
C LEU A 118 14.72 -5.37 -9.08
N PHE A 119 13.99 -4.25 -9.06
CA PHE A 119 13.47 -3.60 -10.26
C PHE A 119 13.97 -2.16 -10.34
N PRO A 120 15.04 -1.88 -11.09
CA PRO A 120 15.63 -0.55 -11.16
C PRO A 120 14.69 0.49 -11.80
N ASP A 121 13.74 0.09 -12.63
CA ASP A 121 12.72 0.98 -13.25
C ASP A 121 11.91 1.77 -12.20
N TYR A 122 11.74 1.20 -11.00
CA TYR A 122 11.05 1.85 -9.89
C TYR A 122 11.83 2.99 -9.24
N LYS A 123 13.11 3.17 -9.58
CA LYS A 123 13.90 4.33 -9.15
C LYS A 123 13.45 5.62 -9.82
N LEU A 124 12.84 5.53 -11.00
CA LEU A 124 12.23 6.67 -11.69
C LEU A 124 11.00 7.21 -10.94
N LEU A 125 10.36 6.36 -10.13
CA LEU A 125 9.21 6.75 -9.33
C LEU A 125 9.62 7.36 -7.99
N ASP A 126 8.96 8.46 -7.66
CA ASP A 126 9.04 9.04 -6.34
C ASP A 126 8.57 8.05 -5.26
N SER A 127 9.21 8.14 -4.09
CA SER A 127 8.90 7.25 -2.97
C SER A 127 7.46 7.40 -2.48
N GLN A 128 6.89 8.61 -2.51
CA GLN A 128 5.53 8.86 -2.05
C GLN A 128 4.50 8.17 -2.95
N VAL A 129 4.75 8.14 -4.26
CA VAL A 129 3.86 7.49 -5.23
C VAL A 129 3.74 5.99 -4.93
N LEU A 130 4.85 5.33 -4.58
CA LEU A 130 4.84 3.91 -4.24
C LEU A 130 4.14 3.63 -2.91
N GLN A 131 4.32 4.52 -1.92
CA GLN A 131 3.60 4.42 -0.65
C GLN A 131 2.09 4.57 -0.86
N ASP A 132 1.68 5.54 -1.69
CA ASP A 132 0.27 5.76 -2.02
C ASP A 132 -0.36 4.57 -2.74
N VAL A 133 0.38 3.89 -3.62
CA VAL A 133 -0.08 2.64 -4.25
C VAL A 133 -0.39 1.58 -3.20
N VAL A 134 0.51 1.39 -2.21
CA VAL A 134 0.31 0.43 -1.12
C VAL A 134 -0.90 0.82 -0.27
N ASN A 135 -1.05 2.11 0.06
CA ASN A 135 -2.19 2.62 0.82
C ASN A 135 -3.52 2.37 0.10
N ARG A 136 -3.57 2.50 -1.24
CA ARG A 136 -4.76 2.16 -2.04
C ARG A 136 -5.10 0.68 -2.01
N VAL A 137 -4.09 -0.19 -2.03
CA VAL A 137 -4.30 -1.64 -1.87
C VAL A 137 -4.88 -1.90 -0.49
N GLU A 138 -4.33 -1.27 0.56
CA GLU A 138 -4.84 -1.37 1.93
C GLU A 138 -6.31 -0.99 2.01
N THR A 139 -6.69 0.21 1.55
CA THR A 139 -8.10 0.65 1.56
C THR A 139 -9.00 -0.27 0.76
N SER A 140 -8.52 -0.79 -0.39
CA SER A 140 -9.32 -1.72 -1.20
C SER A 140 -9.57 -3.03 -0.45
N PHE A 141 -8.57 -3.52 0.26
CA PHE A 141 -8.62 -4.80 0.97
C PHE A 141 -9.36 -4.69 2.31
N SER A 142 -9.17 -3.60 3.06
CA SER A 142 -9.91 -3.33 4.30
C SER A 142 -11.41 -3.27 4.02
N ASN A 143 -11.83 -2.54 2.98
CA ASN A 143 -13.25 -2.45 2.61
C ASN A 143 -13.86 -3.80 2.17
N PHE A 144 -13.02 -4.78 1.84
CA PHE A 144 -13.44 -6.14 1.51
C PHE A 144 -13.53 -7.04 2.75
N THR A 145 -12.61 -6.90 3.71
CA THR A 145 -12.56 -7.72 4.92
C THR A 145 -13.46 -7.20 6.03
N THR A 146 -13.46 -5.89 6.27
CA THR A 146 -14.25 -5.26 7.33
C THR A 146 -15.57 -4.74 6.77
N PRO A 147 -16.73 -5.08 7.39
CA PRO A 147 -18.00 -4.49 7.02
C PRO A 147 -18.06 -3.00 7.40
N ASP A 148 -18.82 -2.23 6.63
CA ASP A 148 -19.15 -0.85 6.96
C ASP A 148 -20.06 -0.80 8.22
N GLN A 149 -20.30 0.40 8.76
CA GLN A 149 -21.22 0.62 9.90
C GLN A 149 -22.64 0.04 9.66
N ASN A 150 -23.04 -0.07 8.39
CA ASN A 150 -24.33 -0.65 7.98
C ASN A 150 -24.28 -2.17 7.76
N GLY A 151 -23.17 -2.84 8.08
CA GLY A 151 -22.97 -4.28 7.87
C GLY A 151 -22.65 -4.69 6.41
N ASN A 152 -22.73 -3.75 5.47
CA ASN A 152 -22.45 -4.01 4.06
C ASN A 152 -20.94 -4.19 3.82
N ARG A 153 -20.58 -5.16 2.97
CA ARG A 153 -19.20 -5.40 2.55
C ARG A 153 -19.03 -5.04 1.09
N ARG A 154 -17.88 -4.48 0.71
CA ARG A 154 -17.55 -4.30 -0.70
C ARG A 154 -17.14 -5.62 -1.32
N GLY A 155 -17.35 -5.74 -2.64
CA GLY A 155 -16.94 -6.91 -3.40
C GLY A 155 -15.41 -7.12 -3.42
N LYS A 156 -14.99 -8.35 -3.76
CA LYS A 156 -13.57 -8.75 -3.87
C LYS A 156 -12.81 -7.74 -4.75
N PRO A 157 -11.68 -7.18 -4.28
CA PRO A 157 -10.83 -6.30 -5.09
C PRO A 157 -10.38 -7.02 -6.36
N LYS A 158 -10.39 -6.30 -7.49
CA LYS A 158 -10.00 -6.84 -8.79
C LYS A 158 -8.63 -6.30 -9.21
N PHE A 159 -7.85 -7.14 -9.87
CA PHE A 159 -6.65 -6.69 -10.58
C PHE A 159 -7.00 -5.59 -11.59
N LYS A 160 -6.12 -4.61 -11.72
CA LYS A 160 -6.30 -3.46 -12.59
C LYS A 160 -5.70 -3.77 -13.98
N GLY A 161 -6.57 -3.77 -15.00
CA GLY A 161 -6.16 -3.74 -16.40
C GLY A 161 -5.60 -2.37 -16.80
N PHE A 162 -4.98 -2.29 -17.97
CA PHE A 162 -4.23 -1.12 -18.46
C PHE A 162 -5.01 0.21 -18.35
N HIS A 163 -6.28 0.22 -18.75
CA HIS A 163 -7.10 1.43 -18.74
C HIS A 163 -7.74 1.77 -17.38
N TYR A 164 -7.59 0.94 -16.34
CA TYR A 164 -8.30 1.11 -15.07
C TYR A 164 -7.48 1.82 -13.98
N TYR A 165 -6.19 2.05 -14.21
CA TYR A 165 -5.32 2.79 -13.28
C TYR A 165 -5.09 4.22 -13.81
N LYS A 166 -6.09 5.09 -13.63
CA LYS A 166 -6.14 6.40 -14.31
C LYS A 166 -5.59 7.60 -13.53
N CYS A 167 -5.26 7.44 -12.24
CA CYS A 167 -4.98 8.60 -11.40
C CYS A 167 -3.76 8.38 -10.48
N LEU A 168 -2.76 9.24 -10.60
CA LEU A 168 -1.78 9.48 -9.55
C LEU A 168 -2.43 10.42 -8.54
N MET A 169 -2.72 9.96 -7.32
CA MET A 169 -2.99 10.93 -6.25
C MET A 169 -1.63 11.51 -5.92
N LEU A 170 -1.34 12.68 -6.47
CA LEU A 170 -0.37 13.56 -5.86
C LEU A 170 -1.09 14.17 -4.66
N LEU A 171 -0.87 13.60 -3.48
CA LEU A 171 -1.19 14.28 -2.23
C LEU A 171 -0.52 15.66 -2.33
N MET A 172 -1.31 16.73 -2.24
CA MET A 172 -0.93 18.12 -2.56
C MET A 172 0.27 18.69 -1.79
N VAL A 173 0.94 17.89 -0.97
CA VAL A 173 2.13 18.25 -0.20
C VAL A 173 3.36 18.41 -1.10
N ASN A 174 3.37 17.88 -2.33
CA ASN A 174 4.50 17.99 -3.26
C ASN A 174 4.18 18.69 -4.58
N LEU A 175 3.37 19.76 -4.53
CA LEU A 175 3.19 20.67 -5.67
C LEU A 175 4.54 21.17 -6.20
N LEU A 176 5.53 21.39 -5.31
CA LEU A 176 6.90 21.81 -5.62
C LEU A 176 7.69 20.80 -6.47
N LEU A 177 7.63 19.50 -6.15
CA LEU A 177 8.28 18.47 -6.95
C LEU A 177 7.61 18.29 -8.31
N PHE A 178 6.28 18.43 -8.35
CA PHE A 178 5.52 18.40 -9.60
C PHE A 178 5.81 19.62 -10.46
N LEU A 179 5.90 20.82 -9.87
CA LEU A 179 6.32 22.06 -10.51
C LEU A 179 7.76 21.96 -11.03
N ASN A 180 8.69 21.39 -10.27
CA ASN A 180 10.08 21.20 -10.71
C ASN A 180 10.18 20.22 -11.90
N MET A 181 9.40 19.13 -11.89
CA MET A 181 9.33 18.21 -13.03
C MET A 181 8.65 18.84 -14.27
N TRP A 182 7.84 19.87 -14.08
CA TRP A 182 7.11 20.57 -15.16
C TRP A 182 7.82 21.81 -15.69
N LEU A 183 8.56 22.52 -14.85
CA LEU A 183 9.24 23.78 -15.16
C LEU A 183 10.65 23.58 -15.71
N GLY A 184 11.20 22.36 -15.67
CA GLY A 184 12.50 22.07 -16.30
C GLY A 184 13.61 22.98 -15.76
N ASN A 185 13.95 22.81 -14.48
CA ASN A 185 15.28 23.15 -13.98
C ASN A 185 16.09 21.86 -13.79
#